data_AF-A0A9E3B8D6-F1
#
_entry.id   AF-A0A9E3B8D6-F1
#
_cell.length_a   1.000
_cell.length_b   1.000
_cell.length_c   1.000
_cell.angle_alpha   90.00
_cell.angle_beta   90.00
_cell.angle_gamma   90.00
#
_symmetry.space_group_name_H-M   'P 1'
#
loop_
_entity.id
_entity.type
_entity.pdbx_description
1 polymer ?
#
loop_
_entity_poly.entity_id
_entity_poly.type
_entity_poly.pdbx_seq_one_letter_code
_entity_poly.pdbx_strand_id
1 'polypeptide(L)'
;MKSRTIIGIVLALVILVGASAVWLLKSPLAPAKPSKAVSFQPYSGNRTDEVPFTTHREQSMVATVNPTTQIPWGIALDKRHGFVWVAEPGCDPDTGCPPSTQGTLGQYALSDGTFISDFNEPAGYSSPLFVAVDESGNVWFTQPAMSALGEFNVQHETWSTWPLKKGSSPFDLTFDTQGNLWFT
;
A
#
# COMPACT_ATOMS: atom_id res chain seq x y z
N MET A 1 48.14 -55.16 4.43
CA MET A 1 46.97 -54.44 3.88
C MET A 1 46.19 -53.79 5.02
N LYS A 2 46.21 -52.45 5.06
CA LYS A 2 45.63 -51.59 6.10
C LYS A 2 44.14 -51.37 5.79
N SER A 3 43.22 -51.91 6.60
CA SER A 3 41.78 -51.58 6.50
C SER A 3 41.01 -51.95 7.78
N ARG A 4 41.41 -51.40 8.93
CA ARG A 4 40.64 -51.54 10.18
C ARG A 4 40.57 -50.29 11.07
N THR A 5 41.25 -49.20 10.72
CA THR A 5 41.31 -47.99 11.58
C THR A 5 40.36 -46.87 11.14
N ILE A 6 39.79 -46.92 9.92
CA ILE A 6 39.01 -45.79 9.36
C ILE A 6 37.52 -45.85 9.76
N ILE A 7 36.96 -47.04 10.00
CA ILE A 7 35.53 -47.19 10.35
C ILE A 7 35.22 -46.73 11.79
N GLY A 8 36.19 -46.80 12.70
CA GLY A 8 36.03 -46.36 14.09
C GLY A 8 35.98 -44.84 14.27
N ILE A 9 36.58 -44.07 13.35
CA ILE A 9 36.63 -42.59 13.44
C ILE A 9 35.37 -41.95 12.85
N VAL A 10 34.75 -42.58 11.85
CA VAL A 10 33.53 -42.05 11.21
C VAL A 10 32.29 -42.24 12.09
N LEU A 11 32.19 -43.33 12.87
CA LEU A 11 31.05 -43.51 13.80
C LEU A 11 31.12 -42.62 15.04
N ALA A 12 32.33 -42.24 15.51
CA ALA A 12 32.49 -41.34 16.66
C ALA A 12 32.14 -39.87 16.34
N LEU A 13 32.31 -39.46 15.08
CA LEU A 13 31.94 -38.10 14.62
C LEU A 13 30.42 -37.93 14.37
N VAL A 14 29.69 -39.01 14.08
CA VAL A 14 28.23 -38.94 13.86
C VAL A 14 27.45 -38.88 15.19
N ILE A 15 28.00 -39.40 16.29
CA ILE A 15 27.34 -39.34 17.62
C ILE A 15 27.57 -37.98 18.32
N LEU A 16 28.58 -37.20 17.91
CA LEU A 16 28.84 -35.86 18.44
C LEU A 16 28.06 -34.73 17.75
N VAL A 17 27.37 -35.01 16.64
CA VAL A 17 26.45 -34.04 16.00
C VAL A 17 24.99 -34.30 16.40
N GLY A 18 24.69 -35.45 17.01
CA GLY A 18 23.34 -35.83 17.45
C GLY A 18 22.88 -35.31 18.82
N ALA A 19 23.75 -34.62 19.57
CA ALA A 19 23.45 -34.15 20.93
C ALA A 19 23.33 -32.62 21.09
N SER A 20 23.41 -31.86 19.98
CA SER A 20 23.45 -30.39 20.03
C SER A 20 22.47 -29.75 19.05
N ALA A 21 21.19 -30.14 19.05
CA ALA A 21 20.16 -29.41 18.32
C ALA A 21 18.73 -29.58 18.87
N VAL A 22 18.57 -29.97 20.13
CA VAL A 22 17.25 -30.06 20.78
C VAL A 22 17.22 -29.15 22.00
N TRP A 23 17.43 -27.86 21.79
CA TRP A 23 17.05 -26.78 22.72
C TRP A 23 16.96 -25.46 21.92
N LEU A 24 15.97 -25.36 21.04
CA LEU A 24 15.42 -24.06 20.67
C LEU A 24 14.07 -23.95 21.33
N LEU A 25 14.05 -23.14 22.38
CA LEU A 25 12.93 -22.91 23.27
C LEU A 25 11.69 -22.52 22.46
N LYS A 26 10.56 -23.13 22.81
CA LYS A 26 9.27 -22.44 22.77
C LYS A 26 9.41 -21.22 23.66
N SER A 27 9.73 -20.07 23.08
CA SER A 27 9.57 -18.79 23.77
C SER A 27 8.08 -18.66 24.10
N PRO A 28 7.65 -18.58 25.37
CA PRO A 28 6.28 -18.22 25.65
C PRO A 28 6.08 -16.81 25.07
N LEU A 29 5.03 -16.63 24.27
CA LEU A 29 4.57 -15.30 23.86
C LEU A 29 4.44 -14.47 25.14
N ALA A 30 5.32 -13.47 25.30
CA ALA A 30 5.16 -12.50 26.35
C ALA A 30 3.77 -11.85 26.17
N PRO A 31 2.97 -11.68 27.22
CA PRO A 31 1.71 -10.96 27.10
C PRO A 31 2.01 -9.58 26.52
N ALA A 32 1.22 -9.16 25.53
CA ALA A 32 1.32 -7.83 24.95
C ALA A 32 1.35 -6.81 26.08
N LYS A 33 2.40 -5.97 26.09
CA LYS A 33 2.53 -4.88 27.06
C LYS A 33 1.27 -4.04 26.91
N PRO A 34 0.52 -3.73 27.98
CA PRO A 34 -0.67 -2.89 27.86
C PRO A 34 -0.22 -1.58 27.20
N SER A 35 -0.85 -1.23 26.07
CA SER A 35 -0.63 0.07 25.46
C SER A 35 -0.98 1.11 26.52
N LYS A 36 -0.05 2.01 26.81
CA LYS A 36 -0.38 3.16 27.66
C LYS A 36 -1.54 3.86 26.97
N ALA A 37 -2.67 3.99 27.65
CA ALA A 37 -3.72 4.90 27.22
C ALA A 37 -3.07 6.27 27.04
N VAL A 38 -2.98 6.73 25.80
CA VAL A 38 -2.48 8.08 25.50
C VAL A 38 -3.59 9.01 25.98
N SER A 39 -3.34 9.66 27.11
CA SER A 39 -4.18 10.76 27.58
C SER A 39 -4.02 11.89 26.58
N PHE A 40 -5.10 12.21 25.86
CA PHE A 40 -5.21 13.46 25.12
C PHE A 40 -5.26 14.59 26.15
N GLN A 41 -4.14 15.27 26.33
CA GLN A 41 -4.14 16.60 26.93
C GLN A 41 -4.57 17.54 25.81
N PRO A 42 -5.75 18.19 25.88
CA PRO A 42 -6.06 19.26 24.94
C PRO A 42 -4.97 20.31 25.06
N TYR A 43 -4.31 20.62 23.96
CA TYR A 43 -3.33 21.70 23.90
C TYR A 43 -4.06 23.01 24.19
N SER A 44 -3.96 23.53 25.41
CA SER A 44 -4.47 24.85 25.77
C SER A 44 -3.46 25.92 25.35
N GLY A 45 -3.25 26.04 24.03
CA GLY A 45 -2.67 27.25 23.48
C GLY A 45 -3.79 28.28 23.33
N ASN A 46 -3.59 29.50 23.84
CA ASN A 46 -4.43 30.63 23.47
C ASN A 46 -4.23 30.92 21.97
N ARG A 47 -4.94 30.19 21.11
CA ARG A 47 -5.10 30.51 19.70
C ARG A 47 -6.16 31.59 19.60
N THR A 48 -5.74 32.85 19.71
CA THR A 48 -6.65 34.01 19.65
C THR A 48 -7.30 34.21 18.28
N ASP A 49 -6.86 33.44 17.27
CA ASP A 49 -7.36 33.50 15.89
C ASP A 49 -8.07 32.21 15.45
N GLU A 50 -8.30 31.25 16.35
CA GLU A 50 -9.16 30.11 16.02
C GLU A 50 -10.61 30.55 15.99
N VAL A 51 -11.24 30.42 14.81
CA VAL A 51 -12.69 30.56 14.68
C VAL A 51 -13.33 29.48 15.58
N PRO A 52 -14.26 29.83 16.49
CA PRO A 52 -14.83 28.85 17.42
C PRO A 52 -15.42 27.64 16.67
N PHE A 53 -15.30 26.43 17.22
CA PHE A 53 -15.90 25.22 16.62
C PHE A 53 -17.38 25.39 16.26
N THR A 54 -18.11 26.25 16.98
CA THR A 54 -19.51 26.60 16.74
C THR A 54 -19.76 27.44 15.48
N THR A 55 -18.71 27.96 14.84
CA THR A 55 -18.77 28.70 13.57
C THR A 55 -18.52 27.80 12.36
N HIS A 56 -17.91 26.63 12.56
CA HIS A 56 -18.08 25.55 11.60
C HIS A 56 -19.55 25.15 11.70
N ARG A 57 -20.35 25.50 10.69
CA ARG A 57 -21.59 24.78 10.44
C ARG A 57 -21.20 23.31 10.45
N GLU A 58 -21.74 22.52 11.37
CA GLU A 58 -21.74 21.07 11.24
C GLU A 58 -22.44 20.80 9.90
N GLN A 59 -21.65 20.64 8.84
CA GLN A 59 -22.15 20.01 7.65
C GLN A 59 -22.35 18.58 8.11
N SER A 60 -23.61 18.21 8.34
CA SER A 60 -23.99 16.82 8.58
C SER A 60 -23.47 16.01 7.39
N MET A 61 -22.29 15.41 7.56
CA MET A 61 -21.72 14.53 6.56
C MET A 61 -22.48 13.22 6.66
N VAL A 62 -23.21 12.87 5.61
CA VAL A 62 -23.67 11.50 5.44
C VAL A 62 -22.52 10.78 4.77
N ALA A 63 -21.76 10.01 5.55
CA ALA A 63 -20.72 9.15 5.01
C ALA A 63 -21.39 7.88 4.46
N THR A 64 -21.45 7.76 3.13
CA THR A 64 -21.76 6.48 2.50
C THR A 64 -20.47 5.66 2.47
N VAL A 65 -20.42 4.61 3.29
CA VAL A 65 -19.28 3.68 3.30
C VAL A 65 -19.62 2.53 2.37
N ASN A 66 -18.95 2.47 1.22
CA ASN A 66 -18.94 1.30 0.35
C ASN A 66 -17.61 0.58 0.56
N PRO A 67 -17.52 -0.39 1.50
CA PRO A 67 -16.27 -1.08 1.78
C PRO A 67 -15.90 -1.93 0.57
N THR A 68 -14.68 -1.77 0.08
CA THR A 68 -14.12 -2.61 -0.98
C THR A 68 -13.25 -3.70 -0.36
N THR A 69 -13.19 -4.86 -1.01
CA THR A 69 -12.41 -6.00 -0.52
C THR A 69 -10.91 -5.85 -0.81
N GLN A 70 -10.51 -4.79 -1.53
CA GLN A 70 -9.15 -4.62 -2.04
C GLN A 70 -8.32 -3.56 -1.31
N ILE A 71 -8.82 -3.09 -0.15
CA ILE A 71 -8.13 -2.18 0.78
C ILE A 71 -7.84 -0.84 0.09
N PRO A 72 -8.82 0.07 -0.03
CA PRO A 72 -8.63 1.30 -0.76
C PRO A 72 -7.55 2.15 -0.08
N TRP A 73 -6.64 2.74 -0.88
CA TRP A 73 -5.47 3.43 -0.39
C TRP A 73 -5.37 4.86 -0.92
N GLY A 74 -5.02 5.02 -2.20
CA GLY A 74 -4.94 6.31 -2.86
C GLY A 74 -6.29 6.79 -3.40
N ILE A 75 -6.47 8.10 -3.49
CA ILE A 75 -7.67 8.72 -4.05
C ILE A 75 -7.31 9.95 -4.88
N ALA A 76 -7.97 10.13 -6.02
CA ALA A 76 -7.86 11.31 -6.87
C ALA A 76 -9.22 11.80 -7.36
N LEU A 77 -9.35 13.12 -7.52
CA LEU A 77 -10.56 13.75 -8.05
C LEU A 77 -10.35 14.17 -9.50
N ASP A 78 -11.18 13.64 -10.39
CA ASP A 78 -11.30 14.11 -11.77
C ASP A 78 -12.53 15.02 -11.91
N LYS A 79 -12.35 16.28 -11.53
CA LYS A 79 -13.44 17.28 -11.57
C LYS A 79 -13.89 17.58 -13.00
N ARG A 80 -13.02 17.39 -13.99
CA ARG A 80 -13.31 17.72 -15.38
C ARG A 80 -14.27 16.69 -15.98
N HIS A 81 -14.04 15.41 -15.71
CA HIS A 81 -14.87 14.32 -16.24
C HIS A 81 -15.91 13.80 -15.25
N GLY A 82 -15.88 14.25 -13.99
CA GLY A 82 -16.90 13.95 -13.00
C GLY A 82 -16.70 12.64 -12.25
N PHE A 83 -15.44 12.24 -12.04
CA PHE A 83 -15.09 10.97 -11.40
C PHE A 83 -14.24 11.15 -10.14
N VAL A 84 -14.29 10.13 -9.29
CA VAL A 84 -13.32 9.87 -8.24
C VAL A 84 -12.65 8.55 -8.57
N TRP A 85 -11.33 8.53 -8.50
CA TRP A 85 -10.51 7.35 -8.71
C TRP A 85 -9.91 6.90 -7.40
N VAL A 86 -10.00 5.61 -7.12
CA VAL A 86 -9.46 4.99 -5.91
C VAL A 86 -8.50 3.88 -6.31
N ALA A 87 -7.28 3.92 -5.78
CA ALA A 87 -6.34 2.81 -5.92
C ALA A 87 -6.61 1.76 -4.85
N GLU A 88 -6.74 0.51 -5.27
CA GLU A 88 -6.99 -0.62 -4.39
C GLU A 88 -5.88 -1.66 -4.61
N PRO A 89 -4.84 -1.68 -3.76
CA PRO A 89 -3.64 -2.47 -3.99
C PRO A 89 -3.86 -4.00 -4.01
N GLY A 90 -4.98 -4.49 -3.43
CA GLY A 90 -5.25 -5.93 -3.28
C GLY A 90 -4.42 -6.62 -2.19
N CYS A 91 -3.70 -5.83 -1.38
CA CYS A 91 -2.78 -6.23 -0.31
C CYS A 91 -2.69 -5.10 0.71
N ASP A 92 -2.13 -5.40 1.88
CA ASP A 92 -1.82 -4.40 2.91
C ASP A 92 -0.45 -3.74 2.62
N PRO A 93 -0.42 -2.46 2.22
CA PRO A 93 0.82 -1.75 1.91
C PRO A 93 1.72 -1.50 3.12
N ASP A 94 1.19 -1.47 4.36
CA ASP A 94 2.00 -1.30 5.57
C ASP A 94 2.96 -2.47 5.76
N THR A 95 2.50 -3.67 5.39
CA THR A 95 3.32 -4.90 5.42
C THR A 95 4.11 -5.13 4.13
N GLY A 96 3.87 -4.29 3.12
CA GLY A 96 4.38 -4.43 1.77
C GLY A 96 3.58 -5.42 0.94
N CYS A 97 3.37 -5.06 -0.33
CA CYS A 97 2.67 -5.91 -1.28
C CYS A 97 3.64 -6.90 -1.94
N PRO A 98 3.29 -8.20 -2.03
CA PRO A 98 4.07 -9.16 -2.81
C PRO A 98 4.23 -8.68 -4.27
N PRO A 99 5.38 -8.96 -4.91
CA PRO A 99 5.51 -8.69 -6.34
C PRO A 99 4.40 -9.40 -7.12
N SER A 100 3.87 -8.76 -8.15
CA SER A 100 2.79 -9.26 -9.01
C SER A 100 1.41 -9.43 -8.35
N THR A 101 1.21 -8.91 -7.14
CA THR A 101 -0.15 -8.74 -6.61
C THR A 101 -0.91 -7.76 -7.48
N GLN A 102 -1.97 -8.22 -8.14
CA GLN A 102 -2.82 -7.37 -8.96
C GLN A 102 -3.80 -6.63 -8.07
N GLY A 103 -3.85 -5.31 -8.22
CA GLY A 103 -4.91 -4.50 -7.65
C GLY A 103 -5.92 -4.01 -8.69
N THR A 104 -6.77 -3.09 -8.26
CA THR A 104 -7.76 -2.42 -9.10
C THR A 104 -7.65 -0.90 -9.00
N LEU A 105 -8.08 -0.23 -10.07
CA LEU A 105 -8.51 1.16 -10.02
C LEU A 105 -10.03 1.19 -9.97
N GLY A 106 -10.59 1.65 -8.86
CA GLY A 106 -12.02 1.85 -8.68
C GLY A 106 -12.45 3.23 -9.18
N GLN A 107 -13.54 3.28 -9.95
CA GLN A 107 -14.13 4.50 -10.47
C GLN A 107 -15.49 4.75 -9.81
N TYR A 108 -15.68 5.97 -9.33
CA TYR A 108 -16.88 6.43 -8.65
C TYR A 108 -17.36 7.75 -9.23
N ALA A 109 -18.67 8.03 -9.14
CA ALA A 109 -19.24 9.30 -9.54
C ALA A 109 -18.84 10.40 -8.54
N LEU A 110 -18.32 11.53 -9.03
CA LEU A 110 -17.97 12.67 -8.18
C LEU A 110 -19.20 13.32 -7.52
N SER A 111 -20.38 13.17 -8.11
CA SER A 111 -21.62 13.80 -7.65
C SER A 111 -22.09 13.27 -6.29
N ASP A 112 -21.97 11.97 -6.06
CA ASP A 112 -22.58 11.28 -4.92
C ASP A 112 -21.79 10.06 -4.41
N GLY A 113 -20.64 9.76 -5.01
CA GLY A 113 -19.81 8.60 -4.64
C GLY A 113 -20.36 7.27 -5.10
N THR A 114 -21.33 7.24 -6.02
CA THR A 114 -21.85 5.98 -6.59
C THR A 114 -20.73 5.22 -7.29
N PHE A 115 -20.60 3.92 -7.00
CA PHE A 115 -19.68 3.03 -7.71
C PHE A 115 -20.06 2.91 -9.19
N ILE A 116 -19.08 3.04 -10.08
CA ILE A 116 -19.26 2.94 -11.52
C ILE A 116 -18.64 1.63 -12.05
N SER A 117 -17.34 1.44 -11.84
CA SER A 117 -16.60 0.29 -12.38
C SER A 117 -15.29 0.07 -11.65
N ASP A 118 -14.79 -1.16 -11.71
CA ASP A 118 -13.41 -1.50 -11.36
C ASP A 118 -12.61 -1.84 -12.63
N PHE A 119 -11.34 -1.45 -12.63
CA PHE A 119 -10.39 -1.77 -13.69
C PHE A 119 -9.24 -2.58 -13.10
N ASN A 120 -9.21 -3.88 -13.40
CA ASN A 120 -8.17 -4.79 -12.92
C ASN A 120 -6.85 -4.54 -13.63
N GLU A 121 -5.76 -4.48 -12.87
CA GLU A 121 -4.41 -4.43 -13.42
C GLU A 121 -4.11 -5.66 -14.30
N PRO A 122 -3.43 -5.50 -15.44
CA PRO A 122 -2.97 -6.63 -16.26
C PRO A 122 -1.98 -7.53 -15.52
N ALA A 123 -1.81 -8.75 -16.00
CA ALA A 123 -0.78 -9.65 -15.48
C ALA A 123 0.61 -9.00 -15.61
N GLY A 124 1.39 -9.02 -14.52
CA GLY A 124 2.73 -8.44 -14.46
C GLY A 124 2.78 -7.01 -13.92
N TYR A 125 1.64 -6.39 -13.66
CA TYR A 125 1.53 -5.17 -12.84
C TYR A 125 1.56 -5.52 -11.34
N SER A 126 1.56 -4.51 -10.48
CA SER A 126 1.73 -4.70 -9.05
C SER A 126 1.14 -3.53 -8.27
N SER A 127 -0.02 -3.77 -7.68
CA SER A 127 -0.62 -3.04 -6.57
C SER A 127 -0.54 -1.51 -6.72
N PRO A 128 -1.52 -0.87 -7.39
CA PRO A 128 -1.54 0.58 -7.51
C PRO A 128 -1.68 1.16 -6.10
N LEU A 129 -0.85 2.14 -5.74
CA LEU A 129 -0.84 2.66 -4.37
C LEU A 129 -1.50 4.04 -4.27
N PHE A 130 -0.90 5.08 -4.85
CA PHE A 130 -1.51 6.39 -5.00
C PHE A 130 -1.88 6.64 -6.45
N VAL A 131 -2.83 7.56 -6.67
CA VAL A 131 -3.35 7.92 -7.99
C VAL A 131 -3.35 9.44 -8.21
N ALA A 132 -3.15 9.85 -9.45
CA ALA A 132 -3.41 11.19 -9.95
C ALA A 132 -4.08 11.10 -11.32
N VAL A 133 -4.79 12.14 -11.73
CA VAL A 133 -5.50 12.17 -13.01
C VAL A 133 -4.94 13.31 -13.85
N ASP A 134 -4.59 13.03 -15.10
CA ASP A 134 -4.12 14.05 -16.03
C ASP A 134 -5.29 14.84 -16.66
N GLU A 135 -4.98 15.88 -17.43
CA GLU A 135 -6.02 16.71 -18.06
C GLU A 135 -6.90 15.96 -19.07
N SER A 136 -6.42 14.83 -19.60
CA SER A 136 -7.13 13.99 -20.56
C SER A 136 -8.02 12.93 -19.88
N GLY A 137 -7.93 12.81 -18.56
CA GLY A 137 -8.68 11.82 -17.78
C GLY A 137 -7.97 10.47 -17.69
N ASN A 138 -6.69 10.37 -18.04
CA ASN A 138 -5.93 9.15 -17.78
C ASN A 138 -5.53 9.10 -16.30
N VAL A 139 -5.54 7.90 -15.75
CA VAL A 139 -5.25 7.65 -14.33
C VAL A 139 -3.82 7.17 -14.20
N TRP A 140 -2.99 8.01 -13.59
CA TRP A 140 -1.62 7.69 -13.26
C TRP A 140 -1.55 7.12 -11.85
N PHE A 141 -0.65 6.16 -11.62
CA PHE A 141 -0.49 5.54 -10.32
C PHE A 141 0.94 5.10 -10.05
N THR A 142 1.30 4.96 -8.78
CA THR A 142 2.60 4.42 -8.35
C THR A 142 2.58 2.91 -8.21
N GLN A 143 3.68 2.24 -8.57
CA GLN A 143 3.89 0.80 -8.39
C GLN A 143 5.19 0.54 -7.59
N PRO A 144 5.17 0.65 -6.25
CA PRO A 144 6.37 0.62 -5.41
C PRO A 144 7.23 -0.64 -5.62
N ALA A 145 6.60 -1.82 -5.61
CA ALA A 145 7.27 -3.11 -5.75
C ALA A 145 7.97 -3.28 -7.11
N MET A 146 7.51 -2.57 -8.14
CA MET A 146 8.08 -2.61 -9.48
C MET A 146 9.09 -1.49 -9.75
N SER A 147 9.23 -0.51 -8.84
CA SER A 147 10.00 0.71 -9.11
C SER A 147 9.53 1.36 -10.42
N ALA A 148 8.23 1.58 -10.55
CA ALA A 148 7.61 2.10 -11.77
C ALA A 148 6.41 3.01 -11.48
N LEU A 149 6.01 3.76 -12.49
CA LEU A 149 4.70 4.42 -12.55
C LEU A 149 3.83 3.69 -13.57
N GLY A 150 2.55 3.56 -13.27
CA GLY A 150 1.55 3.05 -14.19
C GLY A 150 0.65 4.17 -14.71
N GLU A 151 0.09 3.95 -15.89
CA GLU A 151 -0.89 4.82 -16.52
C GLU A 151 -2.01 3.96 -17.09
N PHE A 152 -3.25 4.30 -16.74
CA PHE A 152 -4.45 3.72 -17.31
C PHE A 152 -5.18 4.74 -18.18
N ASN A 153 -5.20 4.49 -19.48
CA ASN A 153 -6.00 5.27 -20.43
C ASN A 153 -7.44 4.79 -20.38
N VAL A 154 -8.31 5.61 -19.81
CA VAL A 154 -9.72 5.26 -19.57
C VAL A 154 -10.51 5.15 -20.87
N GLN A 155 -10.19 5.97 -21.88
CA GLN A 155 -10.91 6.00 -23.15
C GLN A 155 -10.70 4.73 -23.98
N HIS A 156 -9.51 4.15 -23.90
CA HIS A 156 -9.11 2.99 -24.69
C HIS A 156 -8.95 1.71 -23.86
N GLU A 157 -9.12 1.81 -22.53
CA GLU A 157 -8.90 0.73 -21.56
C GLU A 157 -7.52 0.07 -21.70
N THR A 158 -6.50 0.88 -22.00
CA THR A 158 -5.12 0.42 -22.17
C THR A 158 -4.24 0.83 -21.02
N TRP A 159 -3.31 -0.04 -20.66
CA TRP A 159 -2.36 0.17 -19.56
C TRP A 159 -0.95 0.35 -20.08
N SER A 160 -0.21 1.30 -19.50
CA SER A 160 1.20 1.54 -19.76
C SER A 160 2.00 1.58 -18.46
N THR A 161 3.29 1.22 -18.55
CA THR A 161 4.22 1.28 -17.41
C THR A 161 5.46 2.06 -17.79
N TRP A 162 5.90 2.91 -16.87
CA TRP A 162 7.08 3.75 -16.98
C TRP A 162 8.10 3.30 -15.93
N PRO A 163 9.17 2.58 -16.33
CA PRO A 163 10.16 2.08 -15.39
C PRO A 163 11.00 3.23 -14.81
N LEU A 164 11.24 3.16 -13.50
CA LEU A 164 12.14 4.07 -12.79
C LEU A 164 13.45 3.37 -12.45
N LYS A 165 14.36 4.10 -11.80
CA LYS A 165 15.56 3.51 -11.22
C LYS A 165 15.16 2.42 -10.22
N LYS A 166 15.80 1.26 -10.32
CA LYS A 166 15.58 0.13 -9.41
C LYS A 166 15.76 0.56 -7.95
N GLY A 167 14.77 0.24 -7.12
CA GLY A 167 14.75 0.59 -5.70
C GLY A 167 14.24 2.00 -5.42
N SER A 168 13.65 2.69 -6.40
CA SER A 168 12.99 3.99 -6.21
C SER A 168 11.78 3.89 -5.30
N SER A 169 11.00 2.82 -5.43
CA SER A 169 9.81 2.56 -4.59
C SER A 169 8.87 3.77 -4.49
N PRO A 170 8.39 4.32 -5.64
CA PRO A 170 7.61 5.54 -5.63
C PRO A 170 6.32 5.35 -4.83
N PHE A 171 5.94 6.36 -4.06
CA PHE A 171 4.79 6.33 -3.18
C PHE A 171 3.68 7.24 -3.68
N ASP A 172 3.93 8.54 -3.78
CA ASP A 172 2.91 9.52 -4.13
C ASP A 172 3.23 10.19 -5.48
N LEU A 173 2.21 10.76 -6.12
CA LEU A 173 2.32 11.42 -7.40
C LEU A 173 1.28 12.53 -7.58
N THR A 174 1.64 13.59 -8.30
CA THR A 174 0.74 14.71 -8.58
C THR A 174 1.13 15.46 -9.86
N PHE A 175 0.15 16.04 -10.53
CA PHE A 175 0.38 16.91 -11.69
C PHE A 175 0.50 18.38 -11.26
N ASP A 176 1.46 19.09 -11.85
CA ASP A 176 1.46 20.55 -11.79
C ASP A 176 0.53 21.18 -12.84
N THR A 177 0.38 22.50 -12.80
CA THR A 177 -0.49 23.24 -13.73
C THR A 177 0.01 23.29 -15.17
N GLN A 178 1.23 22.81 -15.43
CA GLN A 178 1.82 22.71 -16.78
C GLN A 178 1.69 21.28 -17.32
N GLY A 179 1.10 20.36 -16.55
CA GLY A 179 0.95 18.95 -16.93
C GLY A 179 2.20 18.10 -16.66
N ASN A 180 3.18 18.59 -15.89
CA ASN A 180 4.31 17.76 -15.49
C ASN A 180 3.91 16.88 -14.30
N LEU A 181 4.30 15.61 -14.34
CA LEU A 181 4.09 14.67 -13.25
C LEU A 181 5.27 14.71 -12.25
N TRP A 182 4.95 14.98 -11.00
CA TRP A 182 5.87 14.96 -9.85
C TRP A 182 5.57 13.74 -8.98
N PHE A 183 6.60 13.10 -8.42
CA PHE A 183 6.46 11.91 -7.57
C PHE A 183 7.61 11.80 -6.57
N THR A 184 7.43 10.98 -5.52
CA THR A 184 8.45 10.69 -4.49
C THR A 184 8.69 9.22 -4.33
#